data_AF-A0A2V6PR18-F1
#
_entry.id   AF-A0A2V6PR18-F1
#
_cell.length_a   1.000
_cell.length_b   1.000
_cell.length_c   1.000
_cell.angle_alpha   90.00
_cell.angle_beta   90.00
_cell.angle_gamma   90.00
#
_symmetry.space_group_name_H-M   'P 1'
#
loop_
_entity.id
_entity.type
_entity.pdbx_description
1 polymer ?
#
loop_
_entity_poly.entity_id
_entity_poly.type
_entity_poly.pdbx_seq_one_letter_code
_entity_poly.pdbx_strand_id
1 'polypeptide(L)'
;MRDLDEVRELGFHYFARGICVSHAYVHLIDFGSPVNVGATTVHPGDLIHADKHGVLVVPVEIARDIPAAAAKIARREQRIVGHCGSPDFSLEELKRLFEAD
;
A
#
# COMPACT_ATOMS: atom_id res chain seq x y z
N MET A 1 7.80 17.12 0.19
CA MET A 1 8.76 16.59 1.17
C MET A 1 10.16 16.95 0.76
N ARG A 2 11.08 16.94 1.72
CA ARG A 2 12.50 17.23 1.53
C ARG A 2 13.32 16.29 2.41
N ASP A 3 14.64 16.47 2.43
CA ASP A 3 15.55 15.72 3.29
C ASP A 3 15.45 14.20 3.02
N LEU A 4 15.52 13.83 1.73
CA LEU A 4 15.23 12.47 1.26
C LEU A 4 16.27 11.46 1.77
N ASP A 5 17.55 11.83 1.69
CA ASP A 5 18.66 10.97 2.07
C ASP A 5 18.70 10.81 3.59
N GLU A 6 18.54 11.91 4.32
CA GLU A 6 18.51 11.93 5.78
C GLU A 6 17.36 11.09 6.34
N VAL A 7 16.15 11.22 5.80
CA VAL A 7 15.02 10.39 6.26
C VAL A 7 15.22 8.92 5.93
N ARG A 8 15.82 8.62 4.78
CA ARG A 8 16.13 7.24 4.41
C ARG A 8 17.16 6.62 5.36
N GLU A 9 18.19 7.37 5.72
CA GLU A 9 19.19 6.94 6.70
C GLU A 9 18.59 6.72 8.10
N LEU A 10 17.59 7.52 8.48
CA LEU A 10 16.85 7.37 9.73
C LEU A 10 15.93 6.13 9.76
N GLY A 11 15.68 5.48 8.62
CA GLY A 11 14.68 4.42 8.51
C GLY A 11 13.24 4.93 8.74
N PHE A 12 13.03 6.25 8.58
CA PHE A 12 11.70 6.85 8.69
C PHE A 12 11.01 6.84 7.32
N HIS A 13 9.68 6.67 7.32
CA HIS A 13 8.89 6.57 6.11
C HIS A 13 7.87 7.71 6.03
N TYR A 14 7.74 8.31 4.86
CA TYR A 14 6.68 9.26 4.57
C TYR A 14 6.13 9.10 3.17
N PHE A 15 4.90 9.58 2.98
CA PHE A 15 4.23 9.69 1.70
C PHE A 15 3.87 11.14 1.43
N ALA A 16 4.10 11.60 0.20
CA ALA A 16 3.78 12.95 -0.20
C ALA A 16 3.54 13.07 -1.70
N ARG A 17 2.81 14.11 -2.09
CA ARG A 17 2.52 14.42 -3.50
C ARG A 17 3.76 14.75 -4.32
N GLY A 18 4.83 15.24 -3.70
CA GLY A 18 6.05 15.60 -4.41
C GLY A 18 7.15 16.13 -3.49
N ILE A 19 8.28 16.43 -4.12
CA ILE A 19 9.48 16.96 -3.46
C ILE A 19 9.44 18.49 -3.46
N CYS A 20 9.93 19.11 -2.40
CA CYS A 20 10.04 20.55 -2.24
C CYS A 20 11.50 20.88 -1.86
N VAL A 21 12.04 21.97 -2.39
CA VAL A 21 13.42 22.42 -2.10
C VAL A 21 13.51 23.33 -0.87
N SER A 22 12.37 23.78 -0.32
CA SER A 22 12.31 24.78 0.74
C SER A 22 11.26 24.43 1.81
N HIS A 23 11.15 25.28 2.81
CA HIS A 23 10.11 25.21 3.83
C HIS A 23 8.72 25.45 3.22
N ALA A 24 7.73 24.71 3.71
CA ALA A 24 6.34 25.02 3.43
C ALA A 24 5.90 26.25 4.25
N TYR A 25 5.06 27.10 3.68
CA TYR A 25 4.37 28.16 4.43
C TYR A 25 3.18 27.53 5.16
N VAL A 26 3.38 27.15 6.43
CA VAL A 26 2.41 26.38 7.23
C VAL A 26 2.12 27.07 8.56
N HIS A 27 0.87 26.96 9.01
CA HIS A 27 0.41 27.38 10.32
C HIS A 27 -0.37 26.23 10.95
N LEU A 28 -0.15 25.95 12.24
CA LEU A 28 -0.94 24.96 12.96
C LEU A 28 -2.33 25.54 13.23
N ILE A 29 -3.37 24.93 12.66
CA ILE A 29 -4.76 25.41 12.80
C ILE A 29 -5.62 24.48 13.66
N ASP A 30 -5.28 23.19 13.73
CA ASP A 30 -6.04 22.18 14.45
C ASP A 30 -5.20 20.91 14.67
N PHE A 31 -5.59 20.06 15.61
CA PHE A 31 -4.97 18.76 15.89
C PHE A 31 -6.02 17.76 16.38
N GLY A 32 -5.90 16.50 15.95
CA GLY A 32 -6.82 15.44 16.38
C GLY A 32 -8.20 15.53 15.74
N SER A 33 -8.35 16.32 14.67
CA SER A 33 -9.54 16.33 13.82
C SER A 33 -9.32 15.51 12.56
N PRO A 34 -10.39 15.00 11.92
CA PRO A 34 -10.28 14.31 10.64
C PRO A 34 -9.70 15.22 9.55
N VAL A 35 -8.87 14.64 8.68
CA VAL A 35 -8.23 15.36 7.57
C VAL A 35 -8.46 14.65 6.25
N ASN A 36 -8.52 15.43 5.16
CA ASN A 36 -8.56 14.90 3.81
C ASN A 36 -7.16 14.94 3.19
N VAL A 37 -6.63 13.78 2.82
CA VAL A 37 -5.34 13.63 2.14
C VAL A 37 -5.59 12.93 0.80
N GLY A 38 -5.42 13.67 -0.30
CA GLY A 38 -5.79 13.18 -1.62
C GLY A 38 -7.29 12.91 -1.71
N ALA A 39 -7.66 11.66 -2.03
CA ALA A 39 -9.05 11.21 -2.10
C ALA A 39 -9.54 10.50 -0.82
N THR A 40 -8.73 10.50 0.25
CA THR A 40 -8.98 9.71 1.46
C THR A 40 -9.20 10.62 2.66
N THR A 41 -10.28 10.37 3.41
CA THR A 41 -10.50 10.96 4.73
C THR A 41 -9.83 10.07 5.77
N VAL A 42 -9.04 10.69 6.66
CA VAL A 42 -8.33 10.01 7.76
C VAL A 42 -8.83 10.58 9.07
N HIS A 43 -9.34 9.70 9.93
CA HIS A 43 -9.73 10.01 11.30
C HIS A 43 -8.60 9.66 12.27
N PRO A 44 -8.48 10.38 13.39
CA PRO A 44 -7.60 9.96 14.47
C PRO A 44 -7.94 8.54 14.93
N GLY A 45 -6.93 7.66 14.97
CA GLY A 45 -7.10 6.26 15.35
C GLY A 45 -7.31 5.29 14.18
N ASP A 46 -7.46 5.79 12.95
CA ASP A 46 -7.53 4.93 11.77
C ASP A 46 -6.26 4.08 11.60
N LEU A 47 -6.45 2.82 11.22
CA LEU A 47 -5.36 1.95 10.80
C LEU A 47 -5.00 2.28 9.35
N ILE A 48 -3.76 2.72 9.11
CA ILE A 48 -3.29 3.09 7.78
C ILE A 48 -2.28 2.05 7.30
N HIS A 49 -2.48 1.54 6.09
CA HIS A 49 -1.48 0.76 5.37
C HIS A 49 -0.90 1.60 4.23
N ALA A 50 0.42 1.55 4.07
CA ALA A 50 1.11 2.29 3.04
C ALA A 50 2.33 1.53 2.53
N ASP A 51 2.48 1.49 1.21
CA ASP A 51 3.60 0.85 0.53
C ASP A 51 3.95 1.62 -0.77
N LYS A 52 4.84 1.08 -1.60
CA LYS A 52 5.23 1.72 -2.86
C LYS A 52 4.08 1.97 -3.85
N HIS A 53 2.93 1.30 -3.69
CA HIS A 53 1.77 1.43 -4.56
C HIS A 53 0.80 2.51 -4.08
N GLY A 54 0.84 2.89 -2.81
CA GLY A 54 0.07 4.01 -2.28
C GLY A 54 -0.26 3.88 -0.80
N VAL A 55 -1.34 4.54 -0.42
CA VAL A 55 -1.83 4.63 0.97
C VAL A 55 -3.32 4.30 0.99
N LEU A 56 -3.75 3.49 1.95
CA LEU A 56 -5.15 3.20 2.20
C LEU A 56 -5.47 3.18 3.70
N VAL A 57 -6.71 3.50 4.03
CA VAL A 57 -7.27 3.34 5.38
C VAL A 57 -7.94 1.98 5.49
N VAL A 58 -7.59 1.24 6.55
CA VAL A 58 -8.14 -0.07 6.88
C VAL A 58 -9.22 0.10 7.95
N PRO A 59 -10.48 -0.28 7.67
CA PRO A 59 -11.51 -0.35 8.70
C PRO A 59 -11.11 -1.35 9.80
N VAL A 60 -11.18 -0.93 11.05
CA VAL A 60 -10.72 -1.71 12.20
C VAL A 60 -11.52 -3.01 12.36
N GLU A 61 -12.79 -3.00 11.93
CA GLU A 61 -13.72 -4.11 12.02
C GLU A 61 -13.23 -5.33 11.23
N ILE A 62 -12.56 -5.10 10.09
CA ILE A 62 -12.07 -6.16 9.20
C ILE A 62 -10.56 -6.42 9.33
N ALA A 63 -9.83 -5.59 10.08
CA ALA A 63 -8.38 -5.64 10.15
C ALA A 63 -7.83 -7.02 10.53
N ARG A 64 -8.55 -7.74 11.40
CA ARG A 64 -8.18 -9.09 11.86
C ARG A 64 -8.25 -10.16 10.76
N ASP A 65 -9.08 -9.96 9.75
CA ASP A 65 -9.33 -10.95 8.69
C ASP A 65 -8.37 -10.77 7.51
N ILE A 66 -7.73 -9.60 7.41
CA ILE A 66 -6.82 -9.22 6.31
C ILE A 66 -5.67 -10.22 6.15
N PRO A 67 -4.95 -10.67 7.19
CA PRO A 67 -3.83 -11.60 7.01
C PRO A 67 -4.27 -12.91 6.32
N ALA A 68 -5.42 -13.47 6.71
CA ALA A 68 -5.95 -14.69 6.11
C ALA A 68 -6.37 -14.48 4.66
N ALA A 69 -7.05 -13.36 4.36
CA ALA A 69 -7.45 -12.99 3.00
C ALA A 69 -6.23 -12.74 2.10
N ALA A 70 -5.24 -11.97 2.57
CA ALA A 70 -4.01 -11.68 1.85
C ALA A 70 -3.22 -12.97 1.56
N ALA A 71 -3.10 -13.88 2.54
CA ALA A 71 -2.44 -15.16 2.32
C ALA A 71 -3.16 -16.04 1.27
N LYS A 72 -4.49 -15.98 1.21
CA LYS A 72 -5.27 -16.67 0.17
C LYS A 72 -4.97 -16.09 -1.22
N ILE A 73 -4.94 -14.76 -1.35
CA ILE A 73 -4.61 -14.07 -2.61
C ILE A 73 -3.19 -14.38 -3.03
N ALA A 74 -2.21 -14.26 -2.12
CA ALA A 74 -0.80 -14.52 -2.41
C ALA A 74 -0.56 -15.95 -2.89
N ARG A 75 -1.16 -16.97 -2.24
CA ARG A 75 -1.07 -18.37 -2.68
C ARG A 75 -1.62 -18.57 -4.09
N ARG A 76 -2.73 -17.91 -4.42
CA ARG A 76 -3.34 -17.97 -5.75
C ARG A 76 -2.42 -17.36 -6.80
N GLU A 77 -1.96 -16.14 -6.56
CA GLU A 77 -1.06 -15.41 -7.46
C GLU A 77 0.26 -16.15 -7.66
N GLN A 78 0.81 -16.78 -6.62
CA GLN A 78 2.06 -17.52 -6.71
C GLN A 78 1.97 -18.69 -7.71
N ARG A 79 0.82 -19.36 -7.86
CA ARG A 79 0.65 -20.42 -8.87
C ARG A 79 0.76 -19.86 -10.28
N ILE A 80 0.09 -18.74 -10.53
CA ILE A 80 0.05 -18.08 -11.84
C ILE A 80 1.44 -17.51 -12.18
N VAL A 81 2.02 -16.73 -11.28
CA VAL A 81 3.35 -16.12 -11.45
C VAL A 81 4.43 -17.20 -11.59
N GLY A 82 4.34 -18.27 -10.79
CA GLY A 82 5.25 -19.41 -10.87
C GLY A 82 5.23 -20.09 -12.24
N HIS A 83 4.03 -20.35 -12.79
CA HIS A 83 3.89 -20.93 -14.13
C HIS A 83 4.46 -20.02 -15.22
N CYS A 84 4.16 -18.72 -15.16
CA CYS A 84 4.69 -17.72 -16.09
C CYS A 84 6.23 -17.65 -16.10
N GLY A 85 6.88 -17.90 -14.96
CA GLY A 85 8.34 -17.92 -14.84
C GLY A 85 8.99 -19.28 -15.08
N SER A 86 8.21 -20.33 -15.35
CA SER A 86 8.71 -21.69 -15.48
C SER A 86 9.16 -22.04 -16.92
N PRO A 87 10.09 -23.00 -17.10
CA PRO A 87 10.43 -23.51 -18.42
C PRO A 87 9.27 -24.26 -19.11
N ASP A 88 8.28 -24.71 -18.33
CA ASP A 88 7.10 -25.46 -18.81
C ASP A 88 5.92 -24.54 -19.16
N PHE A 89 6.18 -23.24 -19.34
CA PHE A 89 5.16 -22.26 -19.67
C PHE A 89 4.35 -22.64 -20.92
N SER A 90 3.02 -22.57 -20.81
CA SER A 90 2.07 -22.67 -21.92
C SER A 90 0.85 -21.79 -21.68
N LEU A 91 0.28 -21.27 -22.77
CA LEU A 91 -0.92 -20.42 -22.73
C LEU A 91 -2.16 -21.21 -22.31
N GLU A 92 -2.24 -22.48 -22.69
CA GLU A 92 -3.33 -23.38 -22.34
C GLU A 92 -3.40 -23.61 -20.82
N GLU A 93 -2.26 -23.89 -20.19
CA GLU A 93 -2.21 -24.09 -18.74
C GLU A 93 -2.42 -22.78 -17.99
N LEU A 94 -1.90 -21.66 -18.51
CA LEU A 94 -2.17 -20.35 -17.93
C LEU A 94 -3.67 -20.04 -17.89
N LYS A 95 -4.38 -20.24 -19.00
CA LYS A 95 -5.85 -20.06 -19.06
C LYS A 95 -6.55 -20.96 -18.05
N ARG A 96 -6.14 -22.24 -17.96
CA ARG A 96 -6.73 -23.19 -17.02
C ARG A 96 -6.55 -22.75 -15.57
N LEU A 97 -5.38 -22.19 -15.21
CA LEU A 97 -5.11 -21.66 -13.87
C LEU A 97 -5.99 -20.45 -13.52
N PHE A 98 -6.29 -19.58 -14.48
CA PHE A 98 -7.20 -18.43 -14.29
C PHE A 98 -8.68 -18.84 -14.21
N GLU A 99 -9.08 -19.91 -14.93
CA GLU A 99 -10.47 -20.40 -14.94
C GLU A 99 -10.82 -21.27 -13.72
N ALA A 100 -9.81 -21.82 -13.02
CA ALA A 100 -9.98 -22.64 -11.82
C ALA A 100 -10.12 -21.80 -10.52
N ASP A 101 -10.09 -20.47 -10.64
CA ASP A 101 -10.23 -19.50 -9.55
C ASP A 101 -11.67 -18.97 -9.40
#